data_AF-A0A395W8Z8-F1
#
_entry.id   AF-A0A395W8Z8-F1
#
_cell.length_a   1.000
_cell.length_b   1.000
_cell.length_c   1.000
_cell.angle_alpha   90.00
_cell.angle_beta   90.00
_cell.angle_gamma   90.00
#
_symmetry.space_group_name_H-M   'P 1'
#
loop_
_entity.id
_entity.type
_entity.pdbx_description
1 polymer ?
#
loop_
_entity_poly.entity_id
_entity_poly.type
_entity_poly.pdbx_seq_one_letter_code
_entity_poly.pdbx_strand_id
1 'polypeptide(L)'
;MKRTNNNNWIFTISIILTAIVLAFLSFIPINIDYIKPFVVYFDPTKLLSNLPLWIFINSIIALYSHSEKTATLNTTLFNIVCFVSYCLFSKILTHAMPKEMFLTWIVFTLIWTIFSYLVWSANRQDTKGWILSTILLAILFSACFTYTENTISSTTILNFLLYVFLVVILYKGTKETLIIVVLSILLAMILNKFQIQIIFTKSACIYFNSVLL
;
A
#
# COMPACT_ATOMS: atom_id res chain seq x y z
N MET A 1 -2.61 -22.15 6.94
CA MET A 1 -3.78 -22.03 7.83
C MET A 1 -5.04 -22.03 6.97
N LYS A 2 -5.87 -23.09 7.03
CA LYS A 2 -7.10 -23.21 6.21
C LYS A 2 -8.15 -22.30 6.84
N ARG A 3 -8.47 -21.17 6.18
CA ARG A 3 -9.38 -20.14 6.69
C ARG A 3 -10.82 -20.67 6.71
N THR A 4 -11.44 -20.68 7.89
CA THR A 4 -12.80 -21.19 8.12
C THR A 4 -13.86 -20.23 7.58
N ASN A 5 -14.95 -20.82 7.08
CA ASN A 5 -15.87 -20.31 6.04
C ASN A 5 -16.97 -19.33 6.54
N ASN A 6 -16.92 -18.79 7.75
CA ASN A 6 -18.14 -18.19 8.33
C ASN A 6 -18.32 -16.66 8.20
N ASN A 7 -17.28 -15.87 7.92
CA ASN A 7 -17.34 -14.41 8.07
C ASN A 7 -16.93 -13.58 6.84
N ASN A 8 -17.04 -14.12 5.61
CA ASN A 8 -16.63 -13.39 4.40
C ASN A 8 -17.35 -12.03 4.24
N TRP A 9 -18.66 -11.99 4.55
CA TRP A 9 -19.45 -10.76 4.49
C TRP A 9 -19.01 -9.72 5.52
N ILE A 10 -18.75 -10.15 6.76
CA ILE A 10 -18.26 -9.26 7.83
C ILE A 10 -16.91 -8.67 7.44
N PHE A 11 -16.02 -9.48 6.86
CA PHE A 11 -14.72 -9.01 6.40
C PHE A 11 -14.85 -7.96 5.29
N THR A 12 -15.69 -8.19 4.28
CA THR A 12 -15.95 -7.21 3.21
C THR A 12 -16.60 -5.92 3.75
N ILE A 13 -17.53 -6.02 4.71
CA ILE A 13 -18.12 -4.85 5.37
C ILE A 13 -17.06 -4.05 6.14
N SER A 14 -16.18 -4.72 6.90
CA SER A 14 -15.08 -4.06 7.60
C SER A 14 -14.13 -3.35 6.64
N ILE A 15 -13.87 -3.92 5.46
CA ILE A 15 -13.04 -3.29 4.42
C ILE A 15 -13.68 -2.00 3.91
N ILE A 16 -14.99 -2.03 3.61
CA ILE A 16 -15.75 -0.86 3.17
C ILE A 16 -15.69 0.24 4.23
N LEU A 17 -15.94 -0.12 5.49
CA LEU A 17 -15.92 0.84 6.59
C LEU A 17 -14.53 1.44 6.79
N THR A 18 -13.49 0.62 6.71
CA THR A 18 -12.08 1.07 6.80
C THR A 18 -11.74 2.02 5.65
N ALA A 19 -12.19 1.74 4.42
CA ALA A 19 -12.00 2.60 3.26
C ALA A 19 -12.63 3.98 3.44
N ILE A 20 -13.87 4.03 3.94
CA ILE A 20 -14.59 5.30 4.21
C ILE A 20 -13.86 6.09 5.30
N VAL A 21 -13.47 5.44 6.39
CA VAL A 21 -12.76 6.09 7.51
C VAL A 21 -11.41 6.64 7.06
N LEU A 22 -10.62 5.87 6.30
CA LEU A 22 -9.35 6.32 5.75
C LEU A 22 -9.54 7.52 4.81
N ALA A 23 -10.55 7.48 3.95
CA ALA A 23 -10.87 8.59 3.05
C ALA A 23 -11.27 9.86 3.81
N PHE A 24 -12.02 9.73 4.90
CA PHE A 24 -12.39 10.86 5.76
C PHE A 24 -11.18 11.43 6.51
N LEU A 25 -10.30 10.56 7.03
CA LEU A 25 -9.10 10.94 7.77
C LEU A 25 -8.15 11.81 6.93
N SER A 26 -8.15 11.65 5.61
CA SER A 26 -7.40 12.51 4.67
C SER A 26 -7.76 14.00 4.73
N PHE A 27 -8.93 14.35 5.28
CA PHE A 27 -9.39 15.74 5.39
C PHE A 27 -9.28 16.32 6.80
N ILE A 28 -8.87 15.53 7.81
CA ILE A 28 -8.72 16.02 9.18
C ILE A 28 -7.37 16.75 9.30
N PRO A 29 -7.34 18.08 9.54
CA PRO A 29 -6.10 18.78 9.79
C PRO A 29 -5.52 18.34 11.15
N ILE A 30 -4.37 17.67 11.13
CA ILE A 30 -3.64 17.33 12.37
C ILE A 30 -2.88 18.57 12.84
N ASN A 31 -3.57 19.48 13.52
CA ASN A 31 -2.97 20.64 14.17
C ASN A 31 -3.21 20.57 15.69
N ILE A 32 -2.57 19.60 16.34
CA ILE A 32 -2.63 19.41 17.78
C ILE A 32 -1.22 19.67 18.33
N ASP A 33 -1.05 20.79 19.04
CA ASP A 33 0.25 21.27 19.52
C ASP A 33 1.05 20.24 20.34
N TYR A 34 0.35 19.37 21.07
CA TYR A 34 0.95 18.32 21.90
C TYR A 34 1.58 17.17 21.11
N ILE A 35 1.23 17.00 19.83
CA ILE A 35 1.69 15.90 18.97
C ILE A 35 2.72 16.38 17.95
N LYS A 36 3.03 17.69 17.91
CA LYS A 36 3.98 18.31 16.97
C LYS A 36 5.30 17.53 16.78
N PRO A 37 6.03 17.11 17.84
CA PRO A 37 7.25 16.33 17.63
C PRO A 37 6.97 14.98 16.97
N PHE A 38 5.84 14.33 17.28
CA PHE A 38 5.43 13.09 16.60
C PHE A 38 4.98 13.34 15.16
N VAL A 39 4.25 14.43 14.88
CA VAL A 39 3.77 14.81 13.54
C VAL A 39 4.92 15.18 12.62
N VAL A 40 6.02 15.74 13.13
CA VAL A 40 7.23 16.02 12.33
C VAL A 40 7.87 14.72 11.81
N TYR A 41 7.86 13.64 12.59
CA TYR A 41 8.36 12.32 12.17
C TYR A 41 7.30 11.41 11.53
N PHE A 42 6.03 11.66 11.83
CA PHE A 42 4.87 10.82 11.56
C PHE A 42 3.73 11.70 11.04
N ASP A 43 3.99 12.42 9.95
CA ASP A 43 3.02 13.33 9.34
C ASP A 43 1.90 12.50 8.69
N PRO A 44 0.68 12.44 9.29
CA PRO A 44 -0.37 11.54 8.83
C PRO A 44 -0.95 11.97 7.47
N THR A 45 -0.79 13.25 7.12
CA THR A 45 -1.20 13.78 5.81
C THR A 45 -0.28 13.24 4.71
N LYS A 46 1.03 13.22 4.95
CA LYS A 46 2.01 12.61 4.05
C LYS A 46 1.90 11.08 4.00
N LEU A 47 1.51 10.45 5.11
CA LEU A 47 1.24 9.01 5.24
C LEU A 47 0.13 8.56 4.28
N LEU A 48 -1.02 9.24 4.26
CA LEU A 48 -2.16 8.88 3.41
C LEU A 48 -1.92 9.18 1.93
N SER A 49 -1.02 10.12 1.60
CA SER A 49 -0.56 10.34 0.23
C SER A 49 0.50 9.35 -0.24
N ASN A 50 1.04 8.50 0.65
CA ASN A 50 2.21 7.67 0.35
C ASN A 50 1.81 6.35 -0.32
N LEU A 51 2.32 6.10 -1.52
CA LEU A 51 2.09 4.86 -2.27
C LEU A 51 2.39 3.55 -1.48
N PRO A 52 3.49 3.45 -0.69
CA PRO A 52 3.82 2.24 0.08
C PRO A 52 2.73 1.83 1.07
N LEU A 53 2.02 2.80 1.67
CA LEU A 53 0.91 2.51 2.58
C LEU A 53 -0.23 1.81 1.84
N TRP A 54 -0.57 2.28 0.65
CA TRP A 54 -1.63 1.68 -0.14
C TRP A 54 -1.28 0.29 -0.63
N ILE A 55 -0.02 0.08 -1.06
CA ILE A 55 0.51 -1.25 -1.40
C ILE A 55 0.40 -2.17 -0.18
N PHE A 56 0.80 -1.70 1.01
CA PHE A 56 0.74 -2.47 2.25
C PHE A 56 -0.69 -2.86 2.63
N ILE A 57 -1.62 -1.91 2.70
CA ILE A 57 -3.03 -2.18 3.06
C ILE A 57 -3.67 -3.15 2.08
N ASN A 58 -3.49 -2.91 0.78
CA ASN A 58 -4.02 -3.80 -0.22
C ASN A 58 -3.41 -5.20 -0.16
N SER A 59 -2.12 -5.31 0.21
CA SER A 59 -1.46 -6.60 0.40
C SER A 59 -2.04 -7.35 1.59
N ILE A 60 -2.33 -6.67 2.71
CA ILE A 60 -3.03 -7.27 3.85
C ILE A 60 -4.40 -7.78 3.41
N ILE A 61 -5.21 -6.94 2.76
CA ILE A 61 -6.55 -7.35 2.31
C ILE A 61 -6.48 -8.58 1.41
N ALA A 62 -5.53 -8.61 0.48
CA ALA A 62 -5.32 -9.76 -0.40
C ALA A 62 -4.86 -11.00 0.37
N LEU A 63 -3.83 -10.91 1.21
CA LEU A 63 -3.31 -12.03 2.00
C LEU A 63 -4.34 -12.59 2.99
N TYR A 64 -5.18 -11.72 3.54
CA TYR A 64 -6.21 -12.09 4.50
C TYR A 64 -7.56 -12.45 3.87
N SER A 65 -7.68 -12.48 2.55
CA SER A 65 -8.91 -12.93 1.88
C SER A 65 -9.02 -14.45 1.83
N HIS A 66 -10.25 -14.96 1.74
CA HIS A 66 -10.55 -16.39 1.83
C HIS A 66 -10.10 -17.18 0.59
N SER A 67 -10.31 -16.62 -0.59
CA SER A 67 -9.92 -17.18 -1.89
C SER A 67 -9.32 -16.10 -2.79
N GLU A 68 -8.63 -16.53 -3.84
CA GLU A 68 -8.08 -15.66 -4.89
C GLU A 68 -9.12 -14.69 -5.45
N LYS A 69 -10.31 -15.20 -5.79
CA LYS A 69 -11.40 -14.37 -6.31
C LYS A 69 -11.88 -13.34 -5.30
N THR A 70 -11.97 -13.72 -4.02
CA THR A 70 -12.35 -12.78 -2.96
C THR A 70 -11.25 -11.77 -2.66
N ALA A 71 -9.97 -12.13 -2.83
CA ALA A 71 -8.85 -11.20 -2.67
C ALA A 71 -8.92 -10.09 -3.71
N THR A 72 -9.15 -10.46 -4.96
CA THR A 72 -9.36 -9.50 -6.04
C THR A 72 -10.59 -8.65 -5.80
N LEU A 73 -11.75 -9.24 -5.53
CA LEU A 73 -12.95 -8.47 -5.24
C LEU A 73 -12.76 -7.50 -4.07
N ASN A 74 -12.24 -7.97 -2.94
CA ASN A 74 -12.09 -7.16 -1.73
C ASN A 74 -11.08 -6.01 -1.90
N THR A 75 -9.95 -6.25 -2.56
CA THR A 75 -8.96 -5.19 -2.82
C THR A 75 -9.47 -4.17 -3.84
N THR A 76 -10.12 -4.61 -4.92
CA THR A 76 -10.71 -3.70 -5.90
C THR A 76 -11.83 -2.88 -5.27
N LEU A 77 -12.70 -3.50 -4.50
CA LEU A 77 -13.80 -2.83 -3.80
C LEU A 77 -13.27 -1.82 -2.78
N PHE A 78 -12.22 -2.18 -2.02
CA PHE A 78 -11.52 -1.25 -1.13
C PHE A 78 -11.04 0.01 -1.87
N ASN A 79 -10.30 -0.16 -2.97
CA ASN A 79 -9.75 0.97 -3.72
C ASN A 79 -10.86 1.85 -4.33
N ILE A 80 -11.91 1.24 -4.90
CA ILE A 80 -13.05 1.98 -5.47
C ILE A 80 -13.78 2.76 -4.38
N VAL A 81 -14.16 2.10 -3.28
CA VAL A 81 -14.89 2.76 -2.18
C VAL A 81 -14.05 3.88 -1.60
N CYS A 82 -12.78 3.62 -1.31
CA CYS A 82 -11.88 4.63 -0.77
C CYS A 82 -11.78 5.85 -1.69
N PHE A 83 -11.67 5.62 -3.00
CA PHE A 83 -11.57 6.71 -3.96
C PHE A 83 -12.87 7.51 -4.13
N VAL A 84 -14.01 6.81 -4.20
CA VAL A 84 -15.32 7.45 -4.31
C VAL A 84 -15.62 8.26 -3.04
N SER A 85 -15.34 7.70 -1.86
CA SER A 85 -15.46 8.41 -0.59
C SER A 85 -14.56 9.64 -0.55
N TYR A 86 -13.32 9.54 -1.00
CA TYR A 86 -12.41 10.69 -1.10
C TYR A 86 -12.95 11.77 -2.03
N CYS A 87 -13.45 11.42 -3.22
CA CYS A 87 -14.05 12.38 -4.14
C CYS A 87 -15.30 13.05 -3.56
N LEU A 88 -16.15 12.30 -2.87
CA LEU A 88 -17.34 12.82 -2.19
C LEU A 88 -16.95 13.81 -1.08
N PHE A 89 -16.03 13.42 -0.21
CA PHE A 89 -15.56 14.28 0.87
C PHE A 89 -14.84 15.53 0.34
N SER A 90 -14.03 15.41 -0.72
CA SER A 90 -13.42 16.56 -1.39
C SER A 90 -14.48 17.54 -1.89
N LYS A 91 -15.51 17.05 -2.58
CA LYS A 91 -16.58 17.90 -3.10
C LYS A 91 -17.37 18.60 -1.99
N ILE A 92 -17.59 17.91 -0.85
CA ILE A 92 -18.36 18.42 0.28
C ILE A 92 -17.55 19.43 1.11
N LEU A 93 -16.29 19.12 1.41
CA LEU A 93 -15.45 19.87 2.36
C LEU A 93 -14.62 20.97 1.69
N THR A 94 -14.09 20.73 0.49
CA THR A 94 -13.16 21.65 -0.19
C THR A 94 -13.75 22.28 -1.45
N HIS A 95 -14.96 21.87 -1.85
CA HIS A 95 -15.64 22.29 -3.08
C HIS A 95 -14.81 22.10 -4.38
N ALA A 96 -13.73 21.31 -4.32
CA ALA A 96 -12.83 21.04 -5.43
C ALA A 96 -12.81 19.54 -5.76
N MET A 97 -12.63 19.21 -7.05
CA MET A 97 -12.53 17.83 -7.52
C MET A 97 -11.09 17.50 -7.94
N PRO A 98 -10.49 16.41 -7.43
CA PRO A 98 -9.11 16.04 -7.71
C PRO A 98 -8.99 15.31 -9.07
N LYS A 99 -9.02 16.08 -10.17
CA LYS A 99 -9.02 15.53 -11.55
C LYS A 99 -7.74 14.76 -11.90
N GLU A 100 -6.59 15.27 -11.50
CA GLU A 100 -5.26 14.66 -11.75
C GLU A 100 -5.10 13.32 -11.01
N MET A 101 -5.59 13.26 -9.77
CA MET A 101 -5.54 12.04 -8.95
C MET A 101 -6.41 10.92 -9.53
N PHE A 102 -7.46 11.27 -10.27
CA PHE A 102 -8.41 10.34 -10.85
C PHE A 102 -7.74 9.32 -11.78
N LEU A 103 -6.87 9.78 -12.68
CA LEU A 103 -6.19 8.90 -13.62
C LEU A 103 -5.22 7.95 -12.90
N THR A 104 -4.38 8.49 -12.02
CA THR A 104 -3.40 7.71 -11.24
C THR A 104 -4.09 6.63 -10.42
N TRP A 105 -5.23 6.94 -9.80
CA TRP A 105 -5.94 6.00 -8.95
C TRP A 105 -6.74 4.94 -9.70
N ILE A 106 -7.28 5.26 -10.87
CA ILE A 106 -7.84 4.25 -11.78
C ILE A 106 -6.75 3.27 -12.24
N VAL A 107 -5.61 3.79 -12.70
CA VAL A 107 -4.49 2.95 -13.17
C VAL A 107 -3.97 2.07 -12.04
N PHE A 108 -3.78 2.62 -10.83
CA PHE A 108 -3.40 1.85 -9.66
C PHE A 108 -4.42 0.76 -9.33
N THR A 109 -5.71 1.09 -9.32
CA THR A 109 -6.78 0.13 -9.01
C THR A 109 -6.81 -1.02 -10.02
N LEU A 110 -6.66 -0.73 -11.31
CA LEU A 110 -6.63 -1.74 -12.37
C LEU A 110 -5.42 -2.67 -12.24
N ILE A 111 -4.23 -2.10 -12.07
CA ILE A 111 -3.00 -2.89 -11.89
C ILE A 111 -3.10 -3.73 -10.63
N TRP A 112 -3.59 -3.14 -9.54
CA TRP A 112 -3.70 -3.83 -8.27
C TRP A 112 -4.77 -4.93 -8.27
N THR A 113 -5.86 -4.75 -9.03
CA THR A 113 -6.88 -5.79 -9.23
C THR A 113 -6.24 -7.07 -9.76
N ILE A 114 -5.35 -6.97 -10.75
CA ILE A 114 -4.62 -8.14 -11.28
C ILE A 114 -3.59 -8.64 -10.25
N PHE A 115 -2.87 -7.71 -9.62
CA PHE A 115 -1.79 -8.04 -8.69
C PHE A 115 -2.28 -8.73 -7.41
N SER A 116 -3.48 -8.40 -6.93
CA SER A 116 -4.11 -8.97 -5.73
C SER A 116 -4.25 -10.50 -5.81
N TYR A 117 -4.50 -11.03 -7.01
CA TYR A 117 -4.57 -12.46 -7.28
C TYR A 117 -3.23 -13.14 -6.98
N LEU A 118 -2.14 -12.51 -7.43
CA LEU A 118 -0.77 -12.97 -7.20
C LEU A 118 -0.40 -12.86 -5.71
N VAL A 119 -0.79 -11.76 -5.06
CA VAL A 119 -0.51 -11.52 -3.63
C VAL A 119 -1.20 -12.55 -2.73
N TRP A 120 -2.46 -12.94 -3.02
CA TRP A 120 -3.12 -14.00 -2.25
C TRP A 120 -2.32 -15.31 -2.29
N SER A 121 -1.77 -15.63 -3.46
CA SER A 121 -0.95 -16.83 -3.67
C SER A 121 0.41 -16.76 -2.96
N ALA A 122 0.88 -15.57 -2.55
CA ALA A 122 2.08 -15.43 -1.73
C ALA A 122 1.94 -16.10 -0.35
N ASN A 123 0.72 -16.33 0.14
CA ASN A 123 0.47 -16.97 1.43
C ASN A 123 0.73 -18.49 1.43
N ARG A 124 0.98 -19.09 0.25
CA ARG A 124 1.29 -20.51 0.12
C ARG A 124 2.73 -20.80 0.59
N GLN A 125 2.95 -21.98 1.18
CA GLN A 125 4.28 -22.43 1.63
C GLN A 125 5.08 -23.14 0.53
N ASP A 126 4.53 -23.25 -0.68
CA ASP A 126 5.21 -23.85 -1.82
C ASP A 126 6.22 -22.87 -2.45
N THR A 127 7.02 -23.38 -3.39
CA THR A 127 8.02 -22.60 -4.14
C THR A 127 7.39 -21.38 -4.84
N LYS A 128 6.16 -21.51 -5.34
CA LYS A 128 5.40 -20.41 -5.96
C LYS A 128 5.08 -19.31 -4.95
N GLY A 129 4.58 -19.66 -3.78
CA GLY A 129 4.33 -18.69 -2.72
C GLY A 129 5.60 -17.99 -2.26
N TRP A 130 6.74 -18.67 -2.27
CA TRP A 130 8.05 -18.10 -1.94
C TRP A 130 8.48 -17.02 -2.94
N ILE A 131 8.44 -17.31 -4.24
CA ILE A 131 8.73 -16.35 -5.32
C ILE A 131 7.81 -15.13 -5.23
N LEU A 132 6.51 -15.36 -5.04
CA LEU A 132 5.51 -14.29 -4.94
C LEU A 132 5.73 -13.40 -3.71
N SER A 133 6.15 -13.98 -2.58
CA SER A 133 6.51 -13.20 -1.38
C SER A 133 7.71 -12.31 -1.64
N THR A 134 8.74 -12.83 -2.33
CA THR A 134 9.93 -12.07 -2.73
C THR A 134 9.56 -10.90 -3.65
N ILE A 135 8.73 -11.13 -4.67
CA ILE A 135 8.28 -10.08 -5.60
C ILE A 135 7.50 -9.00 -4.85
N LEU A 136 6.56 -9.40 -3.99
CA LEU A 136 5.76 -8.47 -3.21
C LEU A 136 6.62 -7.61 -2.27
N LEU A 137 7.56 -8.23 -1.56
CA LEU A 137 8.52 -7.52 -0.72
C LEU A 137 9.43 -6.60 -1.55
N ALA A 138 9.84 -7.00 -2.76
CA ALA A 138 10.67 -6.19 -3.64
C ALA A 138 9.94 -4.92 -4.11
N ILE A 139 8.64 -5.06 -4.45
CA ILE A 139 7.80 -3.92 -4.84
C ILE A 139 7.62 -2.96 -3.66
N LEU A 140 7.31 -3.47 -2.47
CA LEU A 140 7.17 -2.61 -1.30
C LEU A 140 8.51 -1.95 -0.92
N PHE A 141 9.62 -2.69 -0.97
CA PHE A 141 10.95 -2.16 -0.70
C PHE A 141 11.32 -1.04 -1.69
N SER A 142 11.07 -1.25 -2.98
CA SER A 142 11.29 -0.23 -4.02
C SER A 142 10.42 1.02 -3.82
N ALA A 143 9.22 0.88 -3.26
CA ALA A 143 8.36 2.01 -2.94
C ALA A 143 8.79 2.73 -1.64
N CYS A 144 9.36 2.00 -0.66
CA CYS A 144 9.75 2.55 0.64
C CYS A 144 11.12 3.27 0.63
N PHE A 145 12.07 2.78 -0.16
CA PHE A 145 13.46 3.24 -0.12
C PHE A 145 13.87 3.92 -1.43
N THR A 146 14.57 5.05 -1.31
CA THR A 146 15.23 5.71 -2.44
C THR A 146 16.68 5.25 -2.52
N TYR A 147 17.12 5.01 -3.75
CA TYR A 147 18.48 4.60 -4.06
C TYR A 147 19.20 5.78 -4.71
N THR A 148 20.14 6.37 -4.00
CA THR A 148 21.19 7.20 -4.62
C THR A 148 22.42 6.34 -4.83
N GLU A 149 23.29 6.70 -5.77
CA GLU A 149 24.38 5.83 -6.29
C GLU A 149 25.24 5.15 -5.20
N ASN A 150 25.32 5.71 -3.98
CA ASN A 150 26.04 5.13 -2.84
C ASN A 150 25.23 4.98 -1.54
N THR A 151 23.93 5.27 -1.50
CA THR A 151 23.13 5.24 -0.25
C THR A 151 21.69 4.77 -0.43
N ILE A 152 21.26 3.83 0.42
CA ILE A 152 19.85 3.46 0.60
C ILE A 152 19.31 4.33 1.73
N SER A 153 18.40 5.25 1.43
CA SER A 153 17.71 6.05 2.44
C SER A 153 16.23 5.68 2.48
N SER A 154 15.70 5.42 3.68
CA SER A 154 14.25 5.37 3.87
C SER A 154 13.70 6.77 3.68
N THR A 155 12.71 6.92 2.82
CA THR A 155 12.02 8.20 2.61
C THR A 155 11.37 8.72 3.91
N THR A 156 10.91 7.81 4.77
CA THR A 156 10.41 8.08 6.13
C THR A 156 10.62 6.87 7.05
N ILE A 157 10.72 7.09 8.37
CA ILE A 157 10.75 6.02 9.40
C ILE A 157 9.53 5.08 9.29
N LEU A 158 8.40 5.66 8.90
CA LEU A 158 7.15 4.97 8.66
C LEU A 158 7.24 3.96 7.52
N ASN A 159 7.84 4.32 6.38
CA ASN A 159 8.01 3.42 5.25
C ASN A 159 8.89 2.21 5.62
N PHE A 160 9.88 2.42 6.48
CA PHE A 160 10.65 1.33 7.08
C PHE A 160 9.75 0.41 7.93
N LEU A 161 8.89 0.97 8.78
CA LEU A 161 7.97 0.19 9.61
C LEU A 161 6.97 -0.62 8.76
N LEU A 162 6.39 -0.04 7.71
CA LEU A 162 5.48 -0.75 6.79
C LEU A 162 6.16 -1.96 6.14
N TYR A 163 7.43 -1.81 5.74
CA TYR A 163 8.22 -2.90 5.20
C TYR A 163 8.42 -4.01 6.25
N VAL A 164 8.86 -3.65 7.46
CA VAL A 164 9.07 -4.61 8.56
C VAL A 164 7.79 -5.36 8.91
N PHE A 165 6.64 -4.66 8.99
CA PHE A 165 5.36 -5.33 9.24
C PHE A 165 5.00 -6.32 8.14
N LEU A 166 5.25 -6.01 6.87
CA LEU A 166 4.97 -6.94 5.79
C LEU A 166 5.88 -8.18 5.85
N VAL A 167 7.16 -8.02 6.23
CA VAL A 167 8.08 -9.14 6.47
C VAL A 167 7.52 -10.07 7.56
N VAL A 168 7.00 -9.50 8.65
CA VAL A 168 6.41 -10.28 9.76
C VAL A 168 5.15 -11.03 9.29
N ILE A 169 4.30 -10.39 8.48
CA ILE A 169 3.08 -11.00 7.95
C ILE A 169 3.40 -12.16 6.98
N LEU A 170 4.46 -12.02 6.18
CA LEU A 170 4.92 -13.03 5.22
C LEU A 170 5.91 -14.03 5.84
N TYR A 171 5.93 -14.16 7.17
CA TYR A 171 6.84 -15.08 7.84
C TYR A 171 6.55 -16.54 7.47
N LYS A 172 7.57 -17.25 6.97
CA LYS A 172 7.50 -18.67 6.57
C LYS A 172 8.49 -19.56 7.32
N GLY A 173 9.47 -18.94 7.97
CA GLY A 173 10.52 -19.58 8.75
C GLY A 173 11.73 -18.65 8.80
N THR A 174 12.53 -18.69 9.86
CA THR A 174 13.65 -17.74 10.06
C THR A 174 14.62 -17.73 8.88
N LYS A 175 15.10 -18.91 8.45
CA LYS A 175 16.02 -19.04 7.31
C LYS A 175 15.37 -18.62 6.00
N GLU A 176 14.15 -19.07 5.76
CA GLU A 176 13.40 -18.80 4.52
C GLU A 176 13.08 -17.32 4.36
N THR A 177 12.52 -16.69 5.39
CA THR A 177 12.19 -15.26 5.39
C THR A 177 13.44 -14.41 5.23
N LEU A 178 14.59 -14.80 5.81
CA LEU A 178 15.85 -14.08 5.61
C LEU A 178 16.28 -14.13 4.14
N ILE A 179 16.19 -15.30 3.48
CA ILE A 179 16.53 -15.40 2.06
C ILE A 179 15.53 -14.61 1.19
N ILE A 180 14.22 -14.66 1.50
CA ILE A 180 13.20 -13.84 0.82
C ILE A 180 13.56 -12.35 0.90
N VAL A 181 13.97 -11.87 2.08
CA VAL A 181 14.35 -10.47 2.30
C VAL A 181 15.61 -10.09 1.52
N VAL A 182 16.64 -10.95 1.51
CA VAL A 182 17.86 -10.67 0.73
C VAL A 182 17.56 -10.64 -0.76
N LEU A 183 16.79 -11.62 -1.25
CA LEU A 183 16.41 -11.69 -2.66
C LEU A 183 15.48 -10.53 -3.06
N SER A 184 14.60 -10.07 -2.17
CA SER A 184 13.70 -8.95 -2.46
C SER A 184 14.47 -7.64 -2.60
N ILE A 185 15.51 -7.42 -1.78
CA ILE A 185 16.40 -6.27 -1.89
C ILE A 185 17.16 -6.28 -3.22
N LEU A 186 17.76 -7.42 -3.58
CA LEU A 186 18.45 -7.58 -4.86
C LEU A 186 17.52 -7.33 -6.05
N LEU A 187 16.32 -7.91 -6.01
CA LEU A 187 15.31 -7.71 -7.04
C LEU A 187 14.85 -6.25 -7.14
N ALA A 188 14.65 -5.58 -6.00
CA ALA A 188 14.28 -4.17 -5.97
C ALA A 188 15.36 -3.26 -6.58
N MET A 189 16.64 -3.54 -6.33
CA MET A 189 17.75 -2.82 -6.97
C MET A 189 17.75 -2.99 -8.50
N ILE A 190 17.40 -4.19 -8.99
CA ILE A 190 17.26 -4.45 -10.43
C ILE A 190 16.07 -3.67 -10.99
N LEU A 191 14.91 -3.73 -10.33
CA LEU A 191 13.69 -3.00 -10.74
C LEU A 191 13.91 -1.49 -10.78
N ASN A 192 14.74 -0.95 -9.89
CA ASN A 192 15.12 0.46 -9.90
C ASN A 192 15.85 0.86 -11.20
N LYS A 193 16.75 0.01 -11.72
CA LYS A 193 17.44 0.28 -13.00
C LYS A 193 16.50 0.39 -14.19
N PHE A 194 15.32 -0.24 -14.12
CA PHE A 194 14.29 -0.16 -15.16
C PHE A 194 13.38 1.07 -15.04
N GLN A 195 13.64 2.01 -14.13
CA GLN A 195 12.86 3.24 -13.92
C GLN A 195 11.35 3.03 -13.70
N ILE A 196 10.92 1.82 -13.31
CA ILE A 196 9.51 1.53 -12.99
C ILE A 196 9.02 2.39 -11.80
N GLN A 197 9.95 2.91 -10.98
CA GLN A 197 9.67 3.91 -9.95
C GLN A 197 9.06 5.22 -10.48
N ILE A 198 9.29 5.60 -11.75
CA ILE A 198 8.95 6.95 -12.22
C ILE A 198 7.45 7.12 -12.52
N ILE A 199 6.71 6.06 -12.85
CA ILE A 199 5.30 6.19 -13.23
C ILE A 199 4.38 6.38 -12.01
N PHE A 200 4.67 5.74 -10.88
CA PHE A 200 3.82 5.83 -9.68
C PHE A 200 4.28 6.88 -8.67
N THR A 201 5.58 7.12 -8.54
CA THR A 201 6.10 8.01 -7.50
C THR A 201 6.09 9.48 -7.95
N LYS A 202 6.35 9.79 -9.23
CA LYS A 202 6.19 11.17 -9.74
C LYS A 202 4.73 11.60 -9.82
N SER A 203 3.81 10.72 -10.24
CA SER A 203 2.40 11.09 -10.39
C SER A 203 1.68 11.30 -9.04
N ALA A 204 2.05 10.55 -8.00
CA ALA A 204 1.48 10.70 -6.65
C ALA A 204 2.12 11.83 -5.83
N CYS A 205 3.45 11.99 -5.85
CA CYS A 205 4.13 13.00 -5.02
C CYS A 205 4.19 14.41 -5.63
N ILE A 206 4.19 14.57 -6.96
CA ILE A 206 4.30 15.92 -7.57
C ILE A 206 3.03 16.74 -7.34
N TYR A 207 1.86 16.11 -7.19
CA TYR A 207 0.58 16.83 -7.26
C TYR A 207 -0.15 17.02 -5.92
N PHE A 208 0.17 16.25 -4.87
CA PHE A 208 -0.38 16.55 -3.55
C PHE A 208 0.17 17.86 -2.98
N ASN A 209 1.41 18.21 -3.34
CA ASN A 209 2.05 19.47 -2.95
C ASN A 209 1.51 20.68 -3.72
N SER A 210 0.90 20.48 -4.90
CA SER A 210 0.31 21.56 -5.71
C SER A 210 -1.17 21.81 -5.41
N VAL A 211 -1.80 20.99 -4.57
CA VAL A 211 -3.19 21.19 -4.09
C VAL A 211 -3.21 21.82 -2.70
N LEU A 212 -2.07 21.81 -1.99
CA LEU A 212 -1.86 22.44 -0.68
C LEU A 212 -1.15 23.81 -0.75
N LEU A 213 -0.83 24.29 -1.96
CA LEU A 213 -0.29 25.62 -2.27
C LEU A 213 -1.31 26.39 -3.12
#